data_AF-A0A0U1PCW5-F1
#
_entry.id   AF-A0A0U1PCW5-F1
#
_cell.length_a   1.000
_cell.length_b   1.000
_cell.length_c   1.000
_cell.angle_alpha   90.00
_cell.angle_beta   90.00
_cell.angle_gamma   90.00
#
_symmetry.space_group_name_H-M   'P 1'
#
loop_
_entity.id
_entity.type
_entity.pdbx_description
1 polymer ?
#
loop_
_entity_poly.entity_id
_entity_poly.type
_entity_poly.pdbx_seq_one_letter_code
_entity_poly.pdbx_strand_id
1 'polypeptide(L)'
;MDQRAPTPERIADIDACVERILDRTAGDLRIAAPLGLGKPVPLLNALYRRVERDPALRLTLFTALSLTRPRAAPGLEARFLGPFLERHFGADWEDPAWAIAERERRLPANVRVHEFYMQSGALLHSPRAQRDYISLNYTHVARDLAGQGINAIVQLVALREDADGLRISLSSNPDLTGDLLDCLEAEGRPRPLLVAVAHPGLPFLEGGAEVPAATFDLLLTPPGPPPRLFALPREPVDDVEHAIGMHASALVADGGTLQIGIGALADALVGALLLRQRHNADYRAHLAALDAGGNTRGLAARVGGLEPLAQGLYGASEMVMDGFMHLRRAGLLRREA
;
A
#
# COMPACT_ATOMS: atom_id res chain seq x y z
N MET A 1 -20.94 27.02 -22.76
CA MET A 1 -19.57 27.41 -23.14
C MET A 1 -18.68 26.31 -22.59
N ASP A 2 -18.15 25.48 -23.48
CA ASP A 2 -17.48 24.20 -23.20
C ASP A 2 -16.16 24.45 -22.44
N GLN A 3 -16.22 24.45 -21.10
CA GLN A 3 -15.03 24.52 -20.25
C GLN A 3 -14.49 23.11 -20.08
N ARG A 4 -13.77 22.60 -21.09
CA ARG A 4 -12.87 21.46 -20.88
C ARG A 4 -11.91 21.86 -19.75
N ALA A 5 -12.03 21.19 -18.61
CA ALA A 5 -11.11 21.36 -17.48
C ALA A 5 -9.66 21.19 -17.98
N PRO A 6 -8.69 21.97 -17.47
CA PRO A 6 -7.31 21.88 -17.94
C PRO A 6 -6.80 20.45 -17.76
N THR A 7 -6.25 19.89 -18.82
CA THR A 7 -5.61 18.57 -18.79
C THR A 7 -4.20 18.70 -18.20
N PRO A 8 -3.69 17.66 -17.50
CA PRO A 8 -2.37 17.72 -16.88
C PRO A 8 -1.28 17.89 -17.95
N GLU A 9 -0.21 18.60 -17.61
CA GLU A 9 0.99 18.65 -18.45
C GLU A 9 1.57 17.24 -18.57
N ARG A 10 1.61 16.70 -19.79
CA ARG A 10 2.15 15.37 -20.05
C ARG A 10 3.67 15.43 -20.16
N ILE A 11 4.34 14.61 -19.36
CA ILE A 11 5.80 14.48 -19.34
C ILE A 11 6.15 13.01 -19.55
N ALA A 12 7.15 12.72 -20.39
CA ALA A 12 7.61 11.35 -20.61
C ALA A 12 8.92 11.05 -19.86
N ASP A 13 9.73 12.06 -19.60
CA ASP A 13 11.04 11.89 -19.00
C ASP A 13 11.03 12.16 -17.48
N ILE A 14 11.65 11.27 -16.71
CA ILE A 14 11.69 11.37 -15.25
C ILE A 14 12.51 12.61 -14.83
N ASP A 15 13.65 12.86 -15.47
CA ASP A 15 14.52 13.98 -15.11
C ASP A 15 13.86 15.32 -15.45
N ALA A 16 13.16 15.42 -16.58
CA ALA A 16 12.32 16.57 -16.89
C ALA A 16 11.22 16.78 -15.84
N CYS A 17 10.59 15.72 -15.35
CA CYS A 17 9.58 15.80 -14.29
C CYS A 17 10.20 16.28 -12.96
N VAL A 18 11.40 15.81 -12.61
CA VAL A 18 12.17 16.28 -11.45
C VAL A 18 12.38 17.79 -11.51
N GLU A 19 12.87 18.32 -12.64
CA GLU A 19 13.12 19.76 -12.77
C GLU A 19 11.82 20.57 -12.69
N ARG A 20 10.71 20.08 -13.28
CA ARG A 20 9.40 20.73 -13.11
C ARG A 20 8.91 20.75 -11.67
N ILE A 21 9.13 19.68 -10.91
CA ILE A 21 8.79 19.65 -9.48
C ILE A 21 9.64 20.68 -8.73
N LEU A 22 10.96 20.71 -8.96
CA LEU A 22 11.89 21.64 -8.32
C LEU A 22 11.54 23.10 -8.57
N ASP A 23 11.21 23.45 -9.82
CA ASP A 23 10.80 24.79 -10.20
C ASP A 23 9.53 25.21 -9.46
N ARG A 24 8.54 24.31 -9.37
CA ARG A 24 7.24 24.57 -8.73
C ARG A 24 7.33 24.63 -7.20
N THR A 25 8.31 23.96 -6.60
CA THR A 25 8.53 23.97 -5.14
C THR A 25 9.66 24.91 -4.71
N ALA A 26 10.29 25.64 -5.65
CA ALA A 26 11.46 26.49 -5.40
C ALA A 26 12.60 25.77 -4.64
N GLY A 27 12.80 24.48 -4.90
CA GLY A 27 13.87 23.67 -4.30
C GLY A 27 13.69 23.25 -2.82
N ASP A 28 12.61 23.64 -2.14
CA ASP A 28 12.23 23.14 -0.81
C ASP A 28 11.07 22.15 -0.95
N LEU A 29 11.38 20.88 -1.19
CA LEU A 29 10.38 19.84 -1.47
C LEU A 29 9.79 19.31 -0.15
N ARG A 30 8.48 19.45 0.03
CA ARG A 30 7.71 18.85 1.13
C ARG A 30 6.68 17.93 0.50
N ILE A 31 7.13 16.71 0.19
CA ILE A 31 6.40 15.76 -0.63
C ILE A 31 5.61 14.81 0.25
N ALA A 32 4.33 14.63 -0.06
CA ALA A 32 3.56 13.48 0.41
C ALA A 32 3.52 12.38 -0.66
N ALA A 33 3.69 11.13 -0.24
CA ALA A 33 3.55 9.96 -1.11
C ALA A 33 2.73 8.85 -0.41
N PRO A 34 1.86 8.12 -1.12
CA PRO A 34 0.98 7.12 -0.52
C PRO A 34 1.69 6.02 0.26
N LEU A 35 0.96 5.34 1.16
CA LEU A 35 1.43 4.14 1.85
C LEU A 35 1.69 2.99 0.86
N GLY A 36 2.73 2.18 1.13
CA GLY A 36 3.01 0.96 0.38
C GLY A 36 3.19 1.16 -1.13
N LEU A 37 2.33 0.49 -1.93
CA LEU A 37 2.50 0.29 -3.37
C LEU A 37 2.32 1.57 -4.21
N GLY A 38 1.47 2.51 -3.80
CA GLY A 38 1.14 3.72 -4.58
C GLY A 38 2.28 4.72 -4.77
N LYS A 39 3.49 4.45 -4.26
CA LYS A 39 4.66 5.31 -4.40
C LYS A 39 5.31 5.17 -5.78
N PRO A 40 5.53 6.26 -6.52
CA PRO A 40 6.35 6.22 -7.73
C PRO A 40 7.83 6.20 -7.39
N VAL A 41 8.34 5.03 -6.97
CA VAL A 41 9.73 4.86 -6.50
C VAL A 41 10.79 5.41 -7.48
N PRO A 42 10.71 5.17 -8.81
CA PRO A 42 11.70 5.73 -9.74
C PRO A 42 11.78 7.26 -9.73
N LEU A 43 10.63 7.95 -9.70
CA LEU A 43 10.57 9.42 -9.62
C LEU A 43 11.09 9.91 -8.27
N LEU A 44 10.66 9.29 -7.16
CA LEU A 44 11.12 9.63 -5.82
C LEU A 44 12.64 9.40 -5.65
N ASN A 45 13.18 8.34 -6.24
CA ASN A 45 14.62 8.07 -6.29
C ASN A 45 15.37 9.14 -7.09
N ALA A 46 14.82 9.59 -8.23
CA ALA A 46 15.42 10.65 -9.02
C ALA A 46 15.45 11.99 -8.24
N LEU A 47 14.34 12.37 -7.59
CA LEU A 47 14.28 13.52 -6.69
C LEU A 47 15.30 13.41 -5.54
N TYR A 48 15.35 12.26 -4.86
CA TYR A 48 16.31 12.00 -3.80
C TYR A 48 17.76 12.19 -4.28
N ARG A 49 18.13 11.58 -5.42
CA ARG A 49 19.49 11.69 -5.98
C ARG A 49 19.83 13.12 -6.41
N ARG A 50 18.85 13.87 -6.91
CA ARG A 50 19.02 15.29 -7.28
C ARG A 50 19.28 16.17 -6.07
N VAL A 51 18.58 15.93 -4.96
CA VAL A 51 18.75 16.64 -3.68
C VAL A 51 20.05 16.21 -2.97
N GLU A 52 20.42 14.94 -3.03
CA GLU A 52 21.67 14.42 -2.45
C GLU A 52 22.92 15.09 -3.06
N ARG A 53 22.87 15.44 -4.35
CA ARG A 53 23.97 16.09 -5.08
C ARG A 53 24.04 17.61 -4.90
N ASP A 54 22.99 18.22 -4.36
CA ASP A 54 22.85 19.68 -4.28
C ASP A 54 22.38 20.10 -2.88
N PRO A 55 23.32 20.49 -1.99
CA PRO A 55 23.01 20.91 -0.63
C PRO A 55 22.11 22.14 -0.51
N ALA A 56 21.90 22.91 -1.60
CA ALA A 56 20.97 24.04 -1.60
C ALA A 56 19.50 23.58 -1.64
N LEU A 57 19.25 22.38 -2.17
CA LEU A 57 17.93 21.76 -2.18
C LEU A 57 17.62 21.07 -0.86
N ARG A 58 16.33 20.94 -0.54
CA ARG A 58 15.85 20.22 0.65
C ARG A 58 14.70 19.30 0.30
N LEU A 59 14.71 18.10 0.86
CA LEU A 59 13.61 17.15 0.73
C LEU A 59 13.10 16.77 2.11
N THR A 60 11.81 16.98 2.35
CA THR A 60 11.06 16.39 3.47
C THR A 60 9.99 15.48 2.87
N LEU A 61 10.15 14.18 3.05
CA LEU A 61 9.23 13.16 2.54
C LEU A 61 8.29 12.70 3.65
N PHE A 62 6.99 12.88 3.47
CA PHE A 62 5.93 12.36 4.34
C PHE A 62 5.31 11.13 3.68
N THR A 63 5.39 9.98 4.34
CA THR A 63 4.86 8.74 3.80
C THR A 63 4.62 7.69 4.88
N ALA A 64 4.42 6.44 4.48
CA ALA A 64 4.36 5.28 5.36
C ALA A 64 4.71 4.00 4.61
N LEU A 65 5.32 3.04 5.31
CA LEU A 65 5.65 1.72 4.78
C LEU A 65 6.47 1.82 3.49
N SER A 66 7.72 2.29 3.59
CA SER A 66 8.66 2.17 2.46
C SER A 66 9.05 0.71 2.24
N LEU A 67 8.51 0.12 1.17
CA LEU A 67 8.71 -1.28 0.83
C LEU A 67 10.11 -1.48 0.21
N THR A 68 10.91 -2.37 0.80
CA THR A 68 12.22 -2.77 0.27
C THR A 68 12.29 -4.28 0.11
N ARG A 69 13.06 -4.76 -0.86
CA ARG A 69 13.29 -6.21 -1.04
C ARG A 69 13.94 -6.83 0.21
N PRO A 70 13.60 -8.08 0.55
CA PRO A 70 14.32 -8.85 1.57
C PRO A 70 15.83 -8.90 1.27
N ARG A 71 16.66 -8.86 2.33
CA ARG A 71 18.10 -9.02 2.23
C ARG A 71 18.51 -10.40 2.74
N ALA A 72 19.05 -11.21 1.84
CA ALA A 72 19.61 -12.50 2.21
C ALA A 72 20.88 -12.33 3.06
N ALA A 73 21.09 -13.18 4.06
CA ALA A 73 22.41 -13.29 4.67
C ALA A 73 23.42 -13.87 3.66
N PRO A 74 24.73 -13.55 3.82
CA PRO A 74 25.77 -14.13 2.97
C PRO A 74 25.80 -15.66 3.03
N GLY A 75 26.32 -16.28 1.96
CA GLY A 75 26.48 -17.74 1.90
C GLY A 75 25.31 -18.44 1.23
N LEU A 76 24.78 -19.49 1.87
CA LEU A 76 23.77 -20.35 1.25
C LEU A 76 22.46 -19.61 0.98
N GLU A 77 22.02 -18.79 1.94
CA GLU A 77 20.77 -18.04 1.81
C GLU A 77 20.79 -17.12 0.58
N ALA A 78 21.85 -16.34 0.39
CA ALA A 78 21.99 -15.49 -0.79
C ALA A 78 21.95 -16.26 -2.12
N ARG A 79 22.53 -17.47 -2.17
CA ARG A 79 22.54 -18.32 -3.38
C ARG A 79 21.16 -18.87 -3.72
N PHE A 80 20.29 -19.09 -2.73
CA PHE A 80 18.92 -19.53 -2.95
C PHE A 80 17.95 -18.35 -3.16
N LEU A 81 18.06 -17.32 -2.32
CA LEU A 81 17.13 -16.19 -2.33
C LEU A 81 17.39 -15.25 -3.51
N GLY A 82 18.63 -15.03 -3.92
CA GLY A 82 18.99 -14.14 -5.03
C GLY A 82 18.22 -14.43 -6.33
N PRO A 83 18.29 -15.65 -6.89
CA PRO A 83 17.53 -16.01 -8.10
C PRO A 83 16.01 -15.91 -7.92
N PHE A 84 15.49 -16.15 -6.71
CA PHE A 84 14.08 -15.94 -6.42
C PHE A 84 13.70 -14.46 -6.47
N LEU A 85 14.48 -13.59 -5.80
CA LEU A 85 14.23 -12.14 -5.77
C LEU A 85 14.28 -11.54 -7.16
N GLU A 86 15.25 -11.93 -8.00
CA GLU A 86 15.35 -11.44 -9.37
C GLU A 86 14.14 -11.84 -10.21
N ARG A 87 13.65 -13.09 -10.10
CA ARG A 87 12.43 -13.54 -10.79
C ARG A 87 11.17 -12.85 -10.27
N HIS A 88 11.10 -12.62 -8.96
CA HIS A 88 9.92 -12.08 -8.29
C HIS A 88 9.78 -10.57 -8.50
N PHE A 89 10.85 -9.81 -8.29
CA PHE A 89 10.86 -8.34 -8.40
C PHE A 89 11.30 -7.83 -9.78
N GLY A 90 12.07 -8.61 -10.55
CA GLY A 90 12.73 -8.16 -11.76
C GLY A 90 14.18 -7.75 -11.51
N ALA A 91 15.04 -7.95 -12.52
CA ALA A 91 16.46 -7.59 -12.46
C ALA A 91 16.70 -6.07 -12.40
N ASP A 92 15.75 -5.30 -12.92
CA ASP A 92 15.73 -3.84 -13.00
C ASP A 92 15.07 -3.17 -11.78
N TRP A 93 14.66 -3.95 -10.77
CA TRP A 93 14.03 -3.41 -9.56
C TRP A 93 14.96 -2.49 -8.78
N GLU A 94 14.54 -1.24 -8.58
CA GLU A 94 15.16 -0.29 -7.66
C GLU A 94 14.38 -0.20 -6.35
N ASP A 95 15.08 -0.41 -5.23
CA ASP A 95 14.52 -0.11 -3.91
C ASP A 95 14.45 1.41 -3.67
N PRO A 96 13.55 1.89 -2.81
CA PRO A 96 13.53 3.27 -2.32
C PRO A 96 14.89 3.72 -1.76
N ALA A 97 15.60 4.59 -2.48
CA ALA A 97 16.96 5.01 -2.16
C ALA A 97 17.06 5.66 -0.78
N TRP A 98 16.05 6.47 -0.40
CA TRP A 98 15.97 7.10 0.92
C TRP A 98 15.81 6.06 2.04
N ALA A 99 15.04 4.99 1.84
CA ALA A 99 14.85 3.95 2.84
C ALA A 99 16.12 3.11 3.03
N ILE A 100 16.82 2.82 1.92
CA ILE A 100 18.16 2.21 1.97
C ILE A 100 19.13 3.12 2.74
N ALA A 101 19.10 4.42 2.46
CA ALA A 101 19.95 5.41 3.10
C ALA A 101 19.65 5.58 4.61
N GLU A 102 18.39 5.59 4.99
CA GLU A 102 17.93 5.72 6.37
C GLU A 102 18.32 4.51 7.22
N ARG A 103 18.11 3.29 6.70
CA ARG A 103 18.51 2.06 7.38
C ARG A 103 20.02 2.00 7.62
N GLU A 104 20.79 2.51 6.67
CA GLU A 104 22.26 2.49 6.71
C GLU A 104 22.86 3.76 7.32
N ARG A 105 22.01 4.62 7.92
CA ARG A 105 22.40 5.85 8.62
C ARG A 105 23.23 6.82 7.77
N ARG A 106 22.95 6.86 6.46
CA ARG A 106 23.64 7.71 5.47
C ARG A 106 22.75 8.80 4.87
N LEU A 107 21.54 8.99 5.41
CA LEU A 107 20.62 10.00 4.90
C LEU A 107 21.27 11.39 5.00
N PRO A 108 21.38 12.17 3.91
CA PRO A 108 22.10 13.44 3.93
C PRO A 108 21.40 14.48 4.82
N ALA A 109 22.11 15.54 5.19
CA ALA A 109 21.60 16.55 6.13
C ALA A 109 20.37 17.29 5.61
N ASN A 110 20.26 17.45 4.29
CA ASN A 110 19.18 18.14 3.59
C ASN A 110 18.00 17.23 3.19
N VAL A 111 17.99 15.96 3.58
CA VAL A 111 16.86 15.05 3.37
C VAL A 111 16.29 14.59 4.70
N ARG A 112 14.98 14.75 4.93
CA ARG A 112 14.22 14.25 6.08
C ARG A 112 13.13 13.31 5.59
N VAL A 113 12.89 12.23 6.34
CA VAL A 113 11.84 11.26 6.04
C VAL A 113 10.99 11.10 7.29
N HIS A 114 9.69 11.32 7.13
CA HIS A 114 8.69 11.14 8.16
C HIS A 114 7.78 9.99 7.73
N GLU A 115 7.90 8.85 8.42
CA GLU A 115 6.97 7.74 8.26
C GLU A 115 6.03 7.65 9.46
N PHE A 116 4.73 7.50 9.20
CA PHE A 116 3.73 7.26 10.25
C PHE A 116 3.43 5.77 10.49
N TYR A 117 3.96 4.90 9.63
CA TYR A 117 3.95 3.45 9.81
C TYR A 117 5.23 2.88 9.20
N MET A 118 5.91 1.99 9.92
CA MET A 118 7.16 1.35 9.51
C MET A 118 7.03 -0.17 9.63
N GLN A 119 7.80 -0.92 8.83
CA GLN A 119 7.91 -2.36 9.03
C GLN A 119 8.50 -2.65 10.43
N SER A 120 7.85 -3.53 11.19
CA SER A 120 8.24 -3.87 12.56
C SER A 120 9.71 -4.29 12.63
N GLY A 121 10.45 -3.68 13.56
CA GLY A 121 11.86 -4.00 13.79
C GLY A 121 12.85 -3.43 12.76
N ALA A 122 12.40 -3.00 11.57
CA ALA A 122 13.29 -2.69 10.45
C ALA A 122 14.22 -1.49 10.69
N LEU A 123 13.82 -0.55 11.54
CA LEU A 123 14.53 0.72 11.79
C LEU A 123 14.89 0.93 13.28
N LEU A 124 14.89 -0.13 14.11
CA LEU A 124 15.25 -0.05 15.54
C LEU A 124 16.63 0.57 15.78
N HIS A 125 17.54 0.37 14.83
CA HIS A 125 18.91 0.85 14.92
C HIS A 125 19.13 2.15 14.13
N SER A 126 18.10 2.87 13.69
CA SER A 126 18.25 4.18 13.05
C SER A 126 17.77 5.29 14.00
N PRO A 127 18.67 5.98 14.73
CA PRO A 127 18.28 7.04 15.66
C PRO A 127 17.58 8.22 14.99
N ARG A 128 17.77 8.41 13.67
CA ARG A 128 17.09 9.45 12.90
C ARG A 128 15.65 9.03 12.61
N ALA A 129 15.44 7.84 12.06
CA ALA A 129 14.11 7.28 11.82
C ALA A 129 13.25 7.27 13.10
N GLN A 130 13.83 6.87 14.23
CA GLN A 130 13.10 6.83 15.51
C GLN A 130 12.67 8.23 16.02
N ARG A 131 13.41 9.29 15.68
CA ARG A 131 13.06 10.67 16.06
C ARG A 131 12.13 11.35 15.06
N ASP A 132 12.29 11.01 13.78
CA ASP A 132 11.50 11.58 12.68
C ASP A 132 10.19 10.78 12.46
N TYR A 133 9.96 9.65 13.15
CA TYR A 133 8.70 8.89 13.17
C TYR A 133 7.54 9.72 13.73
N ILE A 134 6.39 9.66 13.06
CA ILE A 134 5.17 10.37 13.50
C ILE A 134 4.11 9.35 13.91
N SER A 135 3.83 9.27 15.22
CA SER A 135 2.78 8.37 15.72
C SER A 135 1.39 8.94 15.41
N LEU A 136 0.81 8.55 14.27
CA LEU A 136 -0.52 8.98 13.83
C LEU A 136 -1.50 7.83 13.77
N ASN A 137 -2.77 8.10 14.09
CA ASN A 137 -3.85 7.20 13.72
C ASN A 137 -4.15 7.38 12.22
N TYR A 138 -4.34 6.27 11.49
CA TYR A 138 -4.54 6.29 10.04
C TYR A 138 -5.69 7.22 9.62
N THR A 139 -6.80 7.23 10.36
CA THR A 139 -7.98 8.07 10.06
C THR A 139 -7.75 9.57 10.24
N HIS A 140 -6.59 9.98 10.78
CA HIS A 140 -6.22 11.36 11.03
C HIS A 140 -5.06 11.85 10.16
N VAL A 141 -4.48 10.98 9.33
CA VAL A 141 -3.28 11.31 8.55
C VAL A 141 -3.52 12.51 7.65
N ALA A 142 -4.64 12.56 6.91
CA ALA A 142 -4.95 13.68 6.02
C ALA A 142 -5.01 15.03 6.76
N ARG A 143 -5.76 15.09 7.87
CA ARG A 143 -5.86 16.27 8.74
C ARG A 143 -4.48 16.72 9.24
N ASP A 144 -3.70 15.79 9.78
CA ASP A 144 -2.43 16.13 10.41
C ASP A 144 -1.35 16.52 9.37
N LEU A 145 -1.43 15.96 8.15
CA LEU A 145 -0.58 16.35 7.01
C LEU A 145 -0.93 17.73 6.44
N ALA A 146 -2.21 18.13 6.44
CA ALA A 146 -2.59 19.49 6.02
C ALA A 146 -1.80 20.57 6.79
N GLY A 147 -1.55 20.29 8.08
CA GLY A 147 -0.71 21.08 8.99
C GLY A 147 0.76 21.23 8.57
N GLN A 148 1.33 20.28 7.83
CA GLN A 148 2.78 20.15 7.60
C GLN A 148 3.31 20.99 6.42
N GLY A 149 2.42 21.71 5.72
CA GLY A 149 2.81 22.54 4.58
C GLY A 149 3.33 21.72 3.40
N ILE A 150 2.68 20.58 3.13
CA ILE A 150 2.90 19.76 1.94
C ILE A 150 2.74 20.65 0.70
N ASN A 151 3.73 20.64 -0.19
CA ASN A 151 3.72 21.44 -1.40
C ASN A 151 3.74 20.59 -2.69
N ALA A 152 3.89 19.28 -2.57
CA ALA A 152 3.73 18.34 -3.66
C ALA A 152 3.17 16.99 -3.18
N ILE A 153 2.32 16.36 -4.01
CA ILE A 153 1.85 14.99 -3.83
C ILE A 153 2.26 14.20 -5.08
N VAL A 154 2.91 13.06 -4.89
CA VAL A 154 3.32 12.18 -5.99
C VAL A 154 2.73 10.79 -5.80
N GLN A 155 2.02 10.29 -6.82
CA GLN A 155 1.26 9.03 -6.70
C GLN A 155 1.26 8.26 -8.02
N LEU A 156 1.40 6.93 -7.92
CA LEU A 156 1.12 6.04 -9.04
C LEU A 156 -0.39 6.01 -9.34
N VAL A 157 -0.73 6.02 -10.63
CA VAL A 157 -2.12 5.98 -11.10
C VAL A 157 -2.29 4.97 -12.23
N ALA A 158 -3.51 4.45 -12.36
CA ALA A 158 -3.96 3.74 -13.54
C ALA A 158 -4.64 4.71 -14.51
N LEU A 159 -4.38 4.54 -15.81
CA LEU A 159 -4.98 5.36 -16.86
C LEU A 159 -5.93 4.53 -17.71
N ARG A 160 -6.99 5.17 -18.20
CA ARG A 160 -7.81 4.67 -19.31
C ARG A 160 -8.03 5.84 -20.26
N GLU A 161 -7.72 5.66 -21.53
CA GLU A 161 -7.94 6.67 -22.56
C GLU A 161 -8.88 6.06 -23.60
N ASP A 162 -10.07 6.64 -23.71
CA ASP A 162 -11.13 6.21 -24.61
C ASP A 162 -11.68 7.41 -25.41
N ALA A 163 -12.79 7.23 -26.13
CA ALA A 163 -13.38 8.29 -26.95
C ALA A 163 -13.86 9.50 -26.12
N ASP A 164 -14.15 9.30 -24.83
CA ASP A 164 -14.64 10.34 -23.92
C ASP A 164 -13.48 11.10 -23.25
N GLY A 165 -12.25 10.59 -23.39
CA GLY A 165 -11.01 11.27 -23.05
C GLY A 165 -10.13 10.50 -22.07
N LEU A 166 -9.26 11.22 -21.38
CA LEU A 166 -8.37 10.66 -20.37
C LEU A 166 -9.10 10.52 -19.03
N ARG A 167 -9.13 9.30 -18.51
CA ARG A 167 -9.64 8.94 -17.19
C ARG A 167 -8.49 8.47 -16.30
N ILE A 168 -8.49 8.90 -15.05
CA ILE A 168 -7.42 8.61 -14.09
C ILE A 168 -8.02 7.93 -12.86
N SER A 169 -7.39 6.84 -12.42
CA SER A 169 -7.74 6.13 -11.20
C SER A 169 -6.55 6.10 -10.24
N LEU A 170 -6.80 6.45 -8.97
CA LEU A 170 -5.86 6.34 -7.85
C LEU A 170 -5.55 4.88 -7.48
N SER A 171 -6.26 3.92 -8.09
CA SER A 171 -6.03 2.48 -8.00
C SER A 171 -5.97 2.00 -6.55
N SER A 172 -4.90 1.31 -6.13
CA SER A 172 -4.76 0.67 -4.82
C SER A 172 -4.62 1.64 -3.63
N ASN A 173 -4.51 2.95 -3.87
CA ASN A 173 -4.32 3.96 -2.83
C ASN A 173 -5.24 5.19 -3.04
N PRO A 174 -6.58 5.01 -3.05
CA PRO A 174 -7.52 6.10 -3.29
C PRO A 174 -7.83 6.94 -2.03
N ASP A 175 -7.30 6.53 -0.88
CA ASP A 175 -7.74 6.92 0.45
C ASP A 175 -7.23 8.28 0.90
N LEU A 176 -5.91 8.52 0.88
CA LEU A 176 -5.36 9.72 1.55
C LEU A 176 -5.28 10.97 0.67
N THR A 177 -5.18 10.82 -0.66
CA THR A 177 -4.95 11.97 -1.54
C THR A 177 -6.17 12.88 -1.62
N GLY A 178 -7.37 12.33 -1.80
CA GLY A 178 -8.61 13.11 -1.79
C GLY A 178 -8.83 13.79 -0.44
N ASP A 179 -8.78 13.02 0.65
CA ASP A 179 -8.95 13.52 2.02
C ASP A 179 -7.98 14.65 2.40
N LEU A 180 -6.72 14.57 1.95
CA LEU A 180 -5.73 15.62 2.17
C LEU A 180 -6.08 16.90 1.41
N LEU A 181 -6.54 16.79 0.16
CA LEU A 181 -6.98 17.97 -0.61
C LEU A 181 -8.17 18.64 0.07
N ASP A 182 -9.14 17.86 0.52
CA ASP A 182 -10.33 18.38 1.23
C ASP A 182 -9.94 19.10 2.54
N CYS A 183 -9.00 18.52 3.31
CA CYS A 183 -8.49 19.17 4.53
C CYS A 183 -7.77 20.48 4.22
N LEU A 184 -6.93 20.52 3.18
CA LEU A 184 -6.21 21.72 2.77
C LEU A 184 -7.17 22.83 2.33
N GLU A 185 -8.19 22.49 1.55
CA GLU A 185 -9.23 23.45 1.12
C GLU A 185 -10.01 23.99 2.33
N ALA A 186 -10.46 23.11 3.24
CA ALA A 186 -11.20 23.50 4.43
C ALA A 186 -10.39 24.41 5.37
N GLU A 187 -9.06 24.24 5.43
CA GLU A 187 -8.15 25.10 6.19
C GLU A 187 -7.69 26.36 5.43
N GLY A 188 -8.13 26.56 4.18
CA GLY A 188 -7.72 27.69 3.35
C GLY A 188 -6.22 27.67 2.99
N ARG A 189 -5.62 26.48 2.93
CA ARG A 189 -4.20 26.28 2.62
C ARG A 189 -3.96 26.21 1.11
N PRO A 190 -2.76 26.55 0.64
CA PRO A 190 -2.41 26.42 -0.78
C PRO A 190 -2.53 24.97 -1.26
N ARG A 191 -3.12 24.77 -2.44
CA ARG A 191 -3.14 23.47 -3.12
C ARG A 191 -1.71 23.07 -3.52
N PRO A 192 -1.23 21.87 -3.17
CA PRO A 192 0.09 21.38 -3.56
C PRO A 192 0.13 21.10 -5.07
N LEU A 193 1.35 20.91 -5.60
CA LEU A 193 1.53 20.32 -6.93
C LEU A 193 1.11 18.84 -6.91
N LEU A 194 0.19 18.43 -7.77
CA LEU A 194 -0.18 17.02 -7.91
C LEU A 194 0.48 16.38 -9.13
N VAL A 195 1.24 15.32 -8.88
CA VAL A 195 1.96 14.56 -9.92
C VAL A 195 1.44 13.13 -9.97
N ALA A 196 0.77 12.81 -11.08
CA ALA A 196 0.38 11.46 -11.44
C ALA A 196 1.53 10.77 -12.16
N VAL A 197 1.84 9.54 -11.77
CA VAL A 197 2.80 8.69 -12.49
C VAL A 197 2.07 7.45 -13.00
N ALA A 198 1.93 7.35 -14.31
CA ALA A 198 1.19 6.28 -14.96
C ALA A 198 1.91 4.94 -14.77
N HIS A 199 1.17 3.91 -14.35
CA HIS A 199 1.69 2.55 -14.27
C HIS A 199 0.69 1.56 -14.87
N PRO A 200 0.99 0.91 -16.02
CA PRO A 200 0.01 0.07 -16.72
C PRO A 200 -0.28 -1.25 -16.00
N GLY A 201 0.56 -1.66 -15.04
CA GLY A 201 0.30 -2.80 -14.17
C GLY A 201 -0.72 -2.54 -13.05
N LEU A 202 -1.08 -1.28 -12.78
CA LEU A 202 -2.08 -0.97 -11.75
C LEU A 202 -3.50 -1.26 -12.26
N PRO A 203 -4.38 -1.87 -11.43
CA PRO A 203 -5.78 -2.03 -11.82
C PRO A 203 -6.48 -0.68 -11.89
N PHE A 204 -7.27 -0.47 -12.94
CA PHE A 204 -8.16 0.69 -13.00
C PHE A 204 -9.38 0.42 -12.11
N LEU A 205 -9.47 1.11 -10.98
CA LEU A 205 -10.62 1.03 -10.08
C LEU A 205 -11.54 2.23 -10.31
N GLU A 206 -12.84 1.94 -10.43
CA GLU A 206 -13.90 2.94 -10.62
C GLU A 206 -14.46 3.38 -9.25
N GLY A 207 -15.47 4.25 -9.25
CA GLY A 207 -16.06 4.78 -8.01
C GLY A 207 -15.15 5.79 -7.32
N GLY A 208 -14.97 5.69 -6.00
CA GLY A 208 -14.17 6.66 -5.22
C GLY A 208 -12.67 6.69 -5.56
N ALA A 209 -12.19 5.77 -6.38
CA ALA A 209 -10.81 5.79 -6.88
C ALA A 209 -10.65 6.58 -8.19
N GLU A 210 -11.74 6.81 -8.94
CA GLU A 210 -11.69 7.56 -10.20
C GLU A 210 -11.79 9.05 -9.95
N VAL A 211 -10.85 9.82 -10.50
CA VAL A 211 -10.75 11.27 -10.33
C VAL A 211 -10.69 11.97 -11.68
N PRO A 212 -11.19 13.23 -11.78
CA PRO A 212 -11.03 14.03 -12.99
C PRO A 212 -9.56 14.16 -13.40
N ALA A 213 -9.26 14.15 -14.70
CA ALA A 213 -7.89 14.35 -15.19
C ALA A 213 -7.29 15.69 -14.69
N ALA A 214 -8.14 16.72 -14.55
CA ALA A 214 -7.77 18.04 -14.06
C ALA A 214 -7.38 18.08 -12.57
N THR A 215 -7.55 16.97 -11.82
CA THR A 215 -7.05 16.86 -10.44
C THR A 215 -5.53 16.95 -10.39
N PHE A 216 -4.83 16.50 -11.44
CA PHE A 216 -3.37 16.49 -11.51
C PHE A 216 -2.83 17.67 -12.32
N ASP A 217 -1.68 18.21 -11.88
CA ASP A 217 -0.95 19.25 -12.62
C ASP A 217 -0.01 18.62 -13.66
N LEU A 218 0.67 17.53 -13.27
CA LEU A 218 1.63 16.81 -14.10
C LEU A 218 1.20 15.35 -14.24
N LEU A 219 1.33 14.81 -15.46
CA LEU A 219 1.16 13.39 -15.75
C LEU A 219 2.46 12.84 -16.36
N LEU A 220 3.20 12.09 -15.57
CA LEU A 220 4.42 11.39 -15.99
C LEU A 220 4.06 10.02 -16.56
N THR A 221 4.42 9.78 -17.82
CA THR A 221 4.27 8.49 -18.51
C THR A 221 5.63 8.06 -19.09
N PRO A 222 6.48 7.39 -18.29
CA PRO A 222 7.80 6.97 -18.75
C PRO A 222 7.71 6.05 -19.97
N PRO A 223 8.57 6.23 -21.00
CA PRO A 223 8.63 5.30 -22.11
C PRO A 223 9.25 3.97 -21.69
N GLY A 224 8.89 2.90 -22.41
CA GLY A 224 9.45 1.57 -22.18
C GLY A 224 8.64 0.71 -21.23
N PRO A 225 9.12 -0.51 -20.92
CA PRO A 225 8.44 -1.39 -19.99
C PRO A 225 8.48 -0.77 -18.58
N PRO A 226 7.36 -0.71 -17.86
CA PRO A 226 7.38 -0.27 -16.47
C PRO A 226 8.14 -1.29 -15.61
N PRO A 227 8.69 -0.86 -14.46
CA PRO A 227 9.12 -1.81 -13.45
C PRO A 227 7.92 -2.68 -13.02
N ARG A 228 8.20 -3.85 -12.44
CA ARG A 228 7.11 -4.64 -11.83
C ARG A 228 6.47 -3.84 -10.70
N LEU A 229 5.25 -4.22 -10.32
CA LEU A 229 4.66 -3.76 -9.06
C LEU A 229 5.27 -4.55 -7.90
N PHE A 230 5.47 -3.87 -6.76
CA PHE A 230 5.97 -4.55 -5.56
C PHE A 230 4.98 -5.61 -5.12
N ALA A 231 5.46 -6.83 -4.90
CA ALA A 231 4.68 -7.90 -4.30
C ALA A 231 5.46 -8.46 -3.10
N LEU A 232 4.80 -8.56 -1.95
CA LEU A 232 5.40 -9.21 -0.79
C LEU A 232 5.56 -10.72 -1.07
N PRO A 233 6.76 -11.30 -0.85
CA PRO A 233 6.91 -12.75 -0.82
C PRO A 233 6.00 -13.34 0.25
N ARG A 234 5.29 -14.42 -0.07
CA ARG A 234 4.43 -15.12 0.90
C ARG A 234 5.29 -16.01 1.78
N GLU A 235 5.17 -15.82 3.08
CA GLU A 235 5.75 -16.72 4.07
C GLU A 235 4.90 -18.00 4.17
N PRO A 236 5.51 -19.15 4.51
CA PRO A 236 4.75 -20.36 4.80
C PRO A 236 3.85 -20.12 6.01
N VAL A 237 2.67 -20.76 6.02
CA VAL A 237 1.81 -20.83 7.20
C VAL A 237 2.27 -22.02 8.03
N ASP A 238 2.66 -21.79 9.28
CA ASP A 238 3.10 -22.85 10.18
C ASP A 238 1.94 -23.56 10.90
N ASP A 239 2.25 -24.61 11.65
CA ASP A 239 1.25 -25.41 12.36
C ASP A 239 0.49 -24.59 13.42
N VAL A 240 1.17 -23.64 14.08
CA VAL A 240 0.58 -22.79 15.12
C VAL A 240 -0.40 -21.81 14.48
N GLU A 241 -0.01 -21.17 13.38
CA GLU A 241 -0.84 -20.27 12.60
C GLU A 241 -2.04 -20.98 12.01
N HIS A 242 -1.86 -22.19 11.47
CA HIS A 242 -2.97 -23.04 11.03
C HIS A 242 -3.96 -23.34 12.16
N ALA A 243 -3.46 -23.70 13.35
CA ALA A 243 -4.32 -23.93 14.51
C ALA A 243 -5.08 -22.67 14.92
N ILE A 244 -4.40 -21.51 14.99
CA ILE A 244 -5.05 -20.23 15.31
C ILE A 244 -6.11 -19.88 14.25
N GLY A 245 -5.79 -20.05 12.96
CA GLY A 245 -6.72 -19.82 11.85
C GLY A 245 -7.99 -20.65 11.97
N MET A 246 -7.87 -21.94 12.33
CA MET A 246 -9.01 -22.83 12.57
C MET A 246 -9.86 -22.39 13.77
N HIS A 247 -9.23 -21.98 14.87
CA HIS A 247 -9.95 -21.48 16.03
C HIS A 247 -10.68 -20.16 15.71
N ALA A 248 -9.99 -19.23 15.06
CA ALA A 248 -10.53 -17.93 14.69
C ALA A 248 -11.68 -18.03 13.68
N SER A 249 -11.59 -18.93 12.69
CA SER A 249 -12.65 -19.12 11.68
C SER A 249 -13.97 -19.60 12.29
N ALA A 250 -13.95 -20.26 13.45
CA ALA A 250 -15.15 -20.68 14.18
C ALA A 250 -15.87 -19.51 14.85
N LEU A 251 -15.19 -18.38 15.06
CA LEU A 251 -15.74 -17.15 15.64
C LEU A 251 -16.36 -16.23 14.58
N VAL A 252 -16.12 -16.51 13.29
CA VAL A 252 -16.72 -15.75 12.19
C VAL A 252 -18.19 -16.14 12.05
N ALA A 253 -19.09 -15.20 12.34
CA ALA A 253 -20.53 -15.39 12.18
C ALA A 253 -20.95 -15.32 10.69
N ASP A 254 -21.94 -16.12 10.31
CA ASP A 254 -22.60 -15.94 9.02
C ASP A 254 -23.40 -14.64 9.02
N GLY A 255 -23.34 -13.90 7.91
CA GLY A 255 -23.86 -12.53 7.86
C GLY A 255 -22.94 -11.50 8.53
N GLY A 256 -21.73 -11.87 8.96
CA GLY A 256 -20.79 -10.98 9.64
C GLY A 256 -20.06 -10.00 8.71
N THR A 257 -19.25 -9.15 9.34
CA THR A 257 -18.29 -8.24 8.67
C THR A 257 -16.88 -8.73 8.96
N LEU A 258 -16.05 -8.83 7.93
CA LEU A 258 -14.70 -9.34 8.00
C LEU A 258 -13.68 -8.24 7.70
N GLN A 259 -12.81 -8.01 8.67
CA GLN A 259 -11.54 -7.30 8.53
C GLN A 259 -10.43 -8.28 8.86
N ILE A 260 -9.43 -8.40 7.98
CA ILE A 260 -8.25 -9.24 8.21
C ILE A 260 -7.00 -8.45 7.88
N GLY A 261 -5.94 -8.69 8.65
CA GLY A 261 -4.63 -8.09 8.43
C GLY A 261 -3.87 -8.75 7.27
N ILE A 262 -2.55 -8.57 7.28
CA ILE A 262 -1.61 -9.17 6.33
C ILE A 262 -0.81 -10.31 6.98
N GLY A 263 -0.12 -11.12 6.16
CA GLY A 263 0.81 -12.14 6.63
C GLY A 263 0.20 -13.53 6.84
N ALA A 264 1.03 -14.46 7.31
CA ALA A 264 0.71 -15.89 7.38
C ALA A 264 -0.50 -16.20 8.27
N LEU A 265 -0.69 -15.48 9.38
CA LEU A 265 -1.87 -15.66 10.22
C LEU A 265 -3.19 -15.29 9.51
N ALA A 266 -3.19 -14.23 8.70
CA ALA A 266 -4.35 -13.87 7.89
C ALA A 266 -4.61 -14.91 6.79
N ASP A 267 -3.55 -15.43 6.16
CA ASP A 267 -3.64 -16.53 5.19
C ASP A 267 -4.19 -17.82 5.83
N ALA A 268 -3.81 -18.12 7.08
CA ALA A 268 -4.31 -19.26 7.83
C ALA A 268 -5.82 -19.18 8.08
N LEU A 269 -6.30 -18.00 8.51
CA LEU A 269 -7.73 -17.73 8.68
C LEU A 269 -8.50 -17.87 7.37
N VAL A 270 -7.97 -17.30 6.27
CA VAL A 270 -8.56 -17.44 4.93
C VAL A 270 -8.65 -18.92 4.54
N GLY A 271 -7.56 -19.68 4.71
CA GLY A 271 -7.53 -21.12 4.45
C GLY A 271 -8.59 -21.89 5.25
N ALA A 272 -8.71 -21.60 6.54
CA ALA A 272 -9.71 -22.22 7.41
C ALA A 272 -11.15 -21.88 7.01
N LEU A 273 -11.42 -20.63 6.60
CA LEU A 273 -12.73 -20.22 6.07
C LEU A 273 -13.07 -20.90 4.73
N LEU A 274 -12.08 -21.06 3.86
CA LEU A 274 -12.24 -21.81 2.60
C LEU A 274 -12.55 -23.28 2.87
N LEU A 275 -11.87 -23.90 3.84
CA LEU A 275 -12.13 -25.27 4.26
C LEU A 275 -13.54 -25.39 4.87
N ARG A 276 -13.92 -24.48 5.77
CA ARG A 276 -15.27 -24.39 6.35
C ARG A 276 -16.35 -24.29 5.27
N GLN A 277 -16.08 -23.57 4.19
CA GLN A 277 -17.03 -23.39 3.09
C GLN A 277 -17.12 -24.58 2.14
N ARG A 278 -15.98 -25.16 1.75
CA ARG A 278 -15.90 -26.15 0.65
C ARG A 278 -15.88 -27.61 1.15
N HIS A 279 -15.28 -27.84 2.31
CA HIS A 279 -15.03 -29.16 2.89
C HIS A 279 -15.40 -29.15 4.38
N ASN A 280 -16.66 -28.83 4.68
CA ASN A 280 -17.10 -28.55 6.04
C ASN A 280 -16.94 -29.74 7.01
N ALA A 281 -17.13 -30.97 6.51
CA ALA A 281 -16.91 -32.17 7.32
C ALA A 281 -15.45 -32.26 7.82
N ASP A 282 -14.48 -32.03 6.93
CA ASP A 282 -13.05 -32.02 7.25
C ASP A 282 -12.71 -30.87 8.18
N TYR A 283 -13.24 -29.67 7.92
CA TYR A 283 -13.12 -28.51 8.81
C TYR A 283 -13.54 -28.84 10.26
N ARG A 284 -14.71 -29.45 10.43
CA ARG A 284 -15.24 -29.81 11.75
C ARG A 284 -14.39 -30.89 12.42
N ALA A 285 -13.91 -31.87 11.66
CA ALA A 285 -13.05 -32.93 12.17
C ALA A 285 -11.71 -32.37 12.67
N HIS A 286 -11.07 -31.50 11.88
CA HIS A 286 -9.83 -30.83 12.28
C HIS A 286 -10.02 -29.91 13.50
N LEU A 287 -11.08 -29.10 13.52
CA LEU A 287 -11.36 -28.25 14.68
C LEU A 287 -11.62 -29.08 15.94
N ALA A 288 -12.33 -30.21 15.84
CA ALA A 288 -12.56 -31.09 16.98
C ALA A 288 -11.27 -31.73 17.52
N ALA A 289 -10.31 -32.05 16.65
CA ALA A 289 -9.00 -32.57 17.04
C ALA A 289 -8.15 -31.51 17.77
N LEU A 290 -8.23 -30.24 17.34
CA LEU A 290 -7.52 -29.11 17.96
C LEU A 290 -8.20 -28.64 19.27
N ASP A 291 -9.53 -28.67 19.32
CA ASP A 291 -10.35 -28.19 20.44
C ASP A 291 -10.79 -29.33 21.37
N ALA A 292 -9.83 -30.09 21.88
CA ALA A 292 -10.07 -31.22 22.79
C ALA A 292 -10.87 -30.80 24.03
N GLY A 293 -10.63 -29.58 24.54
CA GLY A 293 -11.37 -29.01 25.68
C GLY A 293 -12.77 -28.47 25.33
N GLY A 294 -13.15 -28.40 24.05
CA GLY A 294 -14.46 -27.92 23.61
C GLY A 294 -14.68 -26.41 23.78
N ASN A 295 -13.64 -25.64 24.14
CA ASN A 295 -13.73 -24.22 24.43
C ASN A 295 -14.13 -23.42 23.20
N THR A 296 -13.51 -23.73 22.06
CA THR A 296 -13.78 -23.03 20.80
C THR A 296 -15.15 -23.38 20.26
N ARG A 297 -15.54 -24.67 20.27
CA ARG A 297 -16.88 -25.08 19.85
C ARG A 297 -17.97 -24.47 20.74
N GLY A 298 -17.72 -24.38 22.04
CA GLY A 298 -18.62 -23.72 22.98
C GLY A 298 -18.77 -22.22 22.72
N LEU A 299 -17.70 -21.53 22.31
CA LEU A 299 -17.75 -20.11 21.95
C LEU A 299 -18.38 -19.90 20.56
N ALA A 300 -18.04 -20.73 19.57
CA ALA A 300 -18.60 -20.69 18.22
C ALA A 300 -20.13 -20.80 18.23
N ALA A 301 -20.70 -21.63 19.10
CA ALA A 301 -22.15 -21.74 19.27
C ALA A 301 -22.84 -20.45 19.78
N ARG A 302 -22.08 -19.53 20.39
CA ARG A 302 -22.61 -18.26 20.93
C ARG A 302 -22.40 -17.07 20.01
N VAL A 303 -21.24 -16.98 19.35
CA VAL A 303 -20.82 -15.75 18.64
C VAL A 303 -20.46 -15.97 17.17
N GLY A 304 -20.30 -17.22 16.73
CA GLY A 304 -19.81 -17.54 15.39
C GLY A 304 -20.61 -18.68 14.77
N GLY A 305 -19.92 -19.73 14.37
CA GLY A 305 -20.57 -20.94 13.85
C GLY A 305 -19.59 -21.93 13.24
N LEU A 306 -20.08 -23.14 12.97
CA LEU A 306 -19.29 -24.22 12.35
C LEU A 306 -19.81 -24.62 10.97
N GLU A 307 -21.02 -24.22 10.61
CA GLU A 307 -21.62 -24.48 9.30
C GLU A 307 -21.03 -23.57 8.20
N PRO A 308 -21.15 -23.93 6.92
CA PRO A 308 -20.83 -23.02 5.81
C PRO A 308 -21.56 -21.68 5.94
N LEU A 309 -20.97 -20.61 5.40
CA LEU A 309 -21.57 -19.28 5.46
C LEU A 309 -22.60 -19.15 4.34
N ALA A 310 -23.88 -19.20 4.69
CA ALA A 310 -24.99 -19.18 3.74
C ALA A 310 -25.28 -17.75 3.26
N GLN A 311 -25.36 -16.79 4.19
CA GLN A 311 -25.50 -15.38 3.88
C GLN A 311 -24.20 -14.78 3.34
N GLY A 312 -23.06 -15.32 3.78
CA GLY A 312 -21.74 -14.81 3.45
C GLY A 312 -21.34 -13.63 4.32
N LEU A 313 -20.25 -12.99 3.93
CA LEU A 313 -19.58 -11.93 4.69
C LEU A 313 -19.57 -10.62 3.89
N TYR A 314 -19.61 -9.51 4.63
CA TYR A 314 -19.24 -8.19 4.12
C TYR A 314 -17.74 -7.96 4.39
N GLY A 315 -17.00 -7.54 3.38
CA GLY A 315 -15.57 -7.26 3.50
C GLY A 315 -15.32 -5.79 3.78
N ALA A 316 -14.83 -5.45 4.97
CA ALA A 316 -14.46 -4.09 5.35
C ALA A 316 -13.06 -4.11 5.93
N SER A 317 -12.06 -3.71 5.14
CA SER A 317 -10.66 -3.80 5.53
C SER A 317 -9.90 -2.55 5.14
N GLU A 318 -8.90 -2.18 5.95
CA GLU A 318 -7.92 -1.15 5.62
C GLU A 318 -7.11 -1.55 4.38
N MET A 319 -6.73 -2.83 4.28
CA MET A 319 -5.97 -3.38 3.16
C MET A 319 -6.71 -4.56 2.54
N VAL A 320 -6.83 -4.54 1.20
CA VAL A 320 -7.40 -5.65 0.42
C VAL A 320 -6.25 -6.50 -0.15
N MET A 321 -6.02 -7.64 0.48
CA MET A 321 -4.97 -8.60 0.09
C MET A 321 -5.54 -9.77 -0.72
N ASP A 322 -4.65 -10.61 -1.29
CA ASP A 322 -5.03 -11.80 -2.08
C ASP A 322 -6.01 -12.74 -1.34
N GLY A 323 -5.93 -12.80 -0.01
CA GLY A 323 -6.90 -13.51 0.83
C GLY A 323 -8.37 -13.14 0.55
N PHE A 324 -8.68 -11.85 0.40
CA PHE A 324 -10.01 -11.39 0.01
C PHE A 324 -10.41 -11.88 -1.39
N MET A 325 -9.47 -11.95 -2.33
CA MET A 325 -9.73 -12.47 -3.67
C MET A 325 -10.10 -13.96 -3.62
N HIS A 326 -9.42 -14.76 -2.80
CA HIS A 326 -9.78 -16.17 -2.59
C HIS A 326 -11.14 -16.34 -1.94
N LEU A 327 -11.45 -15.56 -0.90
CA LEU A 327 -12.77 -15.57 -0.25
C LEU A 327 -13.87 -15.15 -1.23
N ARG A 328 -13.67 -14.11 -2.04
CA ARG A 328 -14.63 -13.70 -3.09
C ARG A 328 -14.86 -14.81 -4.12
N ARG A 329 -13.79 -15.43 -4.64
CA ARG A 329 -13.88 -16.55 -5.61
C ARG A 329 -14.56 -17.79 -5.03
N ALA A 330 -14.42 -18.03 -3.73
CA ALA A 330 -15.15 -19.08 -3.03
C ALA A 330 -16.61 -18.72 -2.72
N GLY A 331 -17.04 -17.48 -3.02
CA GLY A 331 -18.36 -16.99 -2.72
C GLY A 331 -18.61 -16.74 -1.24
N LEU A 332 -17.56 -16.46 -0.46
CA LEU A 332 -17.71 -16.06 0.93
C LEU A 332 -18.00 -14.56 1.06
N LEU A 333 -17.43 -13.73 0.17
CA LEU A 333 -17.69 -12.28 0.15
C LEU A 333 -18.82 -11.95 -0.83
N ARG A 334 -20.05 -11.86 -0.32
CA ARG A 334 -21.26 -11.64 -1.13
C ARG A 334 -22.15 -10.52 -0.62
N ARG A 335 -21.95 -10.07 0.61
CA ARG A 335 -22.78 -9.01 1.19
C ARG A 335 -22.28 -7.65 0.73
N GLU A 336 -23.23 -6.76 0.46
CA GLU A 336 -22.99 -5.34 0.21
C GLU A 336 -23.04 -4.57 1.55
N ALA A 337 -22.50 -3.35 1.54
CA ALA A 337 -22.44 -2.46 2.70
C ALA A 337 -23.84 -1.99 3.13
#